data_AF-A0A1V6V1U9-F1
#
_entry.id   AF-A0A1V6V1U9-F1
#
_cell.length_a   1.000
_cell.length_b   1.000
_cell.length_c   1.000
_cell.angle_alpha   90.00
_cell.angle_beta   90.00
_cell.angle_gamma   90.00
#
_symmetry.space_group_name_H-M   'P 1'
#
loop_
_entity.id
_entity.type
_entity.pdbx_description
1 polymer ?
#
loop_
_entity_poly.entity_id
_entity_poly.type
_entity_poly.pdbx_seq_one_letter_code
_entity_poly.pdbx_strand_id
1 'polypeptide(L)'
;MSDITETKPDPAISASETKPEETTPATGEGEKSTTEAVTETATETAEKAVETAKDAAVKTSDSMFSMFGGGPKKEKKEDAEEPTDEPSGSSKAQKANDEDEVEESADVHFEPVIRLTEKVETKTNEELEEQSFKMRAKLFKFDRDSKEWKERGTGDVRLLKHKENQKTRLVMRRDKTLKVCANHYIVPDMKLSANVGSDRSWVWNAAADVSEGEPEAQTLAIRFANSENANAFKEAFETAQVENEKLFNAEE
;
A
#
# COMPACT_ATOMS: atom_id res chain seq x y z
N MET A 1 35.42 -16.05 -72.47
CA MET A 1 35.74 -17.30 -71.76
C MET A 1 35.48 -17.05 -70.29
N SER A 2 34.64 -17.77 -69.56
CA SER A 2 33.47 -18.62 -69.87
C SER A 2 32.65 -18.61 -68.54
N ASP A 3 31.33 -18.47 -68.46
CA ASP A 3 30.21 -19.12 -69.17
C ASP A 3 30.06 -20.62 -68.83
N ILE A 4 28.82 -21.05 -68.49
CA ILE A 4 28.33 -22.45 -68.31
C ILE A 4 28.92 -23.27 -67.13
N THR A 5 28.24 -24.20 -66.41
CA THR A 5 26.85 -24.36 -65.86
C THR A 5 26.93 -25.35 -64.64
N GLU A 6 25.79 -25.75 -64.04
CA GLU A 6 25.41 -27.10 -63.50
C GLU A 6 26.48 -28.05 -62.86
N THR A 7 26.20 -28.92 -61.87
CA THR A 7 25.01 -29.77 -61.65
C THR A 7 24.96 -30.33 -60.21
N LYS A 8 23.83 -30.92 -59.78
CA LYS A 8 23.69 -31.77 -58.57
C LYS A 8 24.10 -33.24 -58.87
N PRO A 9 24.39 -34.10 -57.86
CA PRO A 9 23.36 -35.09 -57.46
C PRO A 9 23.34 -35.46 -55.94
N ASP A 10 22.22 -36.02 -55.46
CA ASP A 10 22.16 -36.82 -54.21
C ASP A 10 22.52 -38.30 -54.48
N PRO A 11 22.51 -39.20 -53.48
CA PRO A 11 21.33 -40.08 -53.39
C PRO A 11 20.90 -40.59 -51.99
N ALA A 12 19.57 -40.77 -51.82
CA ALA A 12 18.85 -41.81 -51.03
C ALA A 12 19.03 -41.86 -49.47
N ILE A 13 18.17 -42.47 -48.61
CA ILE A 13 16.75 -42.96 -48.50
C ILE A 13 16.55 -43.18 -46.97
N SER A 14 15.40 -43.12 -46.26
CA SER A 14 13.93 -43.07 -46.49
C SER A 14 13.37 -41.96 -45.55
N ALA A 15 12.22 -41.27 -45.71
CA ALA A 15 10.87 -41.54 -46.25
C ALA A 15 9.92 -42.37 -45.34
N SER A 16 8.88 -41.68 -44.84
CA SER A 16 7.63 -42.21 -44.23
C SER A 16 6.61 -41.07 -44.15
N GLU A 17 5.74 -40.94 -45.16
CA GLU A 17 4.72 -39.88 -45.25
C GLU A 17 3.37 -40.32 -44.66
N THR A 18 2.50 -39.37 -44.33
CA THR A 18 1.13 -39.36 -44.89
C THR A 18 0.56 -37.94 -44.97
N LYS A 19 -0.41 -37.74 -45.86
CA LYS A 19 -0.78 -36.45 -46.47
C LYS A 19 -2.22 -36.01 -46.08
N PRO A 20 -2.51 -34.69 -45.98
CA PRO A 20 -3.88 -34.15 -45.96
C PRO A 20 -4.42 -33.88 -47.39
N GLU A 21 -5.74 -33.87 -47.57
CA GLU A 21 -6.39 -33.51 -48.85
C GLU A 21 -7.64 -32.64 -48.60
N GLU A 22 -8.05 -31.92 -49.64
CA GLU A 22 -8.90 -30.72 -49.63
C GLU A 22 -10.11 -30.91 -50.56
N THR A 23 -11.26 -30.24 -50.33
CA THR A 23 -12.07 -29.64 -51.42
C THR A 23 -13.23 -28.76 -50.91
N THR A 24 -13.60 -27.79 -51.76
CA THR A 24 -14.83 -26.97 -51.78
C THR A 24 -15.34 -26.94 -53.25
N PRO A 25 -16.30 -26.12 -53.74
CA PRO A 25 -17.25 -25.17 -53.13
C PRO A 25 -18.71 -25.29 -53.67
N ALA A 26 -19.60 -24.31 -53.37
CA ALA A 26 -20.46 -23.55 -54.33
C ALA A 26 -21.89 -23.14 -53.86
N THR A 27 -22.09 -21.81 -53.77
CA THR A 27 -23.25 -20.99 -54.26
C THR A 27 -24.72 -21.27 -53.86
N GLY A 28 -25.43 -20.21 -53.39
CA GLY A 28 -26.91 -20.11 -53.35
C GLY A 28 -27.40 -18.76 -52.76
N GLU A 29 -28.43 -18.13 -53.36
CA GLU A 29 -28.91 -16.75 -53.04
C GLU A 29 -30.23 -16.72 -52.21
N GLY A 30 -30.57 -15.60 -51.55
CA GLY A 30 -31.90 -15.39 -50.93
C GLY A 30 -32.07 -14.11 -50.08
N GLU A 31 -33.12 -13.32 -50.34
CA GLU A 31 -33.37 -11.96 -49.79
C GLU A 31 -34.27 -11.88 -48.52
N LYS A 32 -34.12 -10.75 -47.77
CA LYS A 32 -35.16 -10.01 -46.97
C LYS A 32 -35.83 -10.74 -45.77
N SER A 33 -36.54 -10.08 -44.82
CA SER A 33 -36.59 -8.69 -44.28
C SER A 33 -37.67 -8.61 -43.16
N THR A 34 -37.55 -7.67 -42.20
CA THR A 34 -38.65 -7.05 -41.38
C THR A 34 -39.53 -7.95 -40.45
N THR A 35 -40.16 -7.52 -39.36
CA THR A 35 -39.92 -6.49 -38.28
C THR A 35 -40.94 -6.71 -37.15
N GLU A 36 -40.54 -6.45 -35.89
CA GLU A 36 -41.37 -5.99 -34.75
C GLU A 36 -42.51 -6.87 -34.17
N ALA A 37 -42.97 -6.45 -32.97
CA ALA A 37 -43.90 -7.12 -32.03
C ALA A 37 -43.39 -8.45 -31.41
N VAL A 38 -43.64 -8.77 -30.14
CA VAL A 38 -44.57 -8.18 -29.14
C VAL A 38 -43.84 -7.73 -27.87
N THR A 39 -44.21 -6.57 -27.34
CA THR A 39 -43.81 -6.08 -26.00
C THR A 39 -44.95 -6.25 -24.97
N GLU A 40 -44.98 -7.39 -24.30
CA GLU A 40 -45.71 -7.70 -23.06
C GLU A 40 -45.12 -9.06 -22.59
N THR A 41 -44.45 -9.20 -21.45
CA THR A 41 -44.87 -8.83 -20.09
C THR A 41 -43.65 -8.44 -19.22
N ALA A 42 -43.72 -7.34 -18.47
CA ALA A 42 -42.61 -6.85 -17.64
C ALA A 42 -43.06 -6.19 -16.32
N THR A 43 -44.02 -6.80 -15.62
CA THR A 43 -44.71 -6.16 -14.47
C THR A 43 -45.12 -7.11 -13.33
N GLU A 44 -44.41 -8.22 -13.07
CA GLU A 44 -44.71 -9.04 -11.87
C GLU A 44 -43.51 -9.79 -11.25
N THR A 45 -42.32 -9.16 -11.17
CA THR A 45 -41.17 -9.76 -10.47
C THR A 45 -40.24 -8.76 -9.76
N ALA A 46 -40.66 -7.49 -9.62
CA ALA A 46 -39.86 -6.42 -9.02
C ALA A 46 -40.11 -6.18 -7.52
N GLU A 47 -41.28 -6.59 -6.99
CA GLU A 47 -41.76 -6.13 -5.67
C GLU A 47 -41.63 -7.14 -4.52
N LYS A 48 -40.98 -8.29 -4.73
CA LYS A 48 -40.87 -9.36 -3.69
C LYS A 48 -39.44 -9.77 -3.30
N ALA A 49 -38.50 -8.83 -3.40
CA ALA A 49 -37.10 -9.02 -3.02
C ALA A 49 -36.52 -7.90 -2.12
N VAL A 50 -37.34 -6.92 -1.70
CA VAL A 50 -36.88 -5.67 -1.04
C VAL A 50 -37.08 -5.67 0.49
N GLU A 51 -37.92 -6.56 1.03
CA GLU A 51 -38.40 -6.51 2.42
C GLU A 51 -37.74 -7.55 3.37
N THR A 52 -36.63 -8.19 3.00
CA THR A 52 -35.99 -9.23 3.84
C THR A 52 -34.47 -9.11 3.93
N ALA A 53 -33.94 -7.90 3.71
CA ALA A 53 -32.50 -7.61 3.67
C ALA A 53 -32.07 -6.38 4.50
N LYS A 54 -32.85 -5.99 5.51
CA LYS A 54 -32.59 -4.77 6.33
C LYS A 54 -32.41 -4.97 7.84
N ASP A 55 -32.80 -6.11 8.41
CA ASP A 55 -32.77 -6.33 9.88
C ASP A 55 -31.50 -7.04 10.40
N ALA A 56 -30.58 -7.45 9.52
CA ALA A 56 -29.41 -8.26 9.89
C ALA A 56 -28.09 -7.45 10.03
N ALA A 57 -28.11 -6.13 9.87
CA ALA A 57 -26.90 -5.29 9.69
C ALA A 57 -26.66 -4.23 10.77
N VAL A 58 -27.41 -4.23 11.88
CA VAL A 58 -27.56 -3.07 12.80
C VAL A 58 -26.89 -3.27 14.18
N LYS A 59 -26.12 -4.36 14.41
CA LYS A 59 -25.66 -4.75 15.77
C LYS A 59 -24.17 -5.10 15.96
N THR A 60 -23.27 -4.66 15.09
CA THR A 60 -21.81 -4.93 15.26
C THR A 60 -20.87 -3.76 15.01
N SER A 61 -21.34 -2.59 14.55
CA SER A 61 -20.47 -1.44 14.22
C SER A 61 -20.11 -0.52 15.40
N ASP A 62 -21.06 -0.23 16.30
CA ASP A 62 -20.90 0.88 17.27
C ASP A 62 -19.95 0.57 18.45
N SER A 63 -19.74 -0.70 18.78
CA SER A 63 -19.00 -1.08 20.00
C SER A 63 -17.47 -1.06 19.88
N MET A 64 -16.91 -0.82 18.68
CA MET A 64 -15.46 -0.96 18.44
C MET A 64 -14.70 0.35 18.18
N PHE A 65 -15.36 1.51 18.18
CA PHE A 65 -14.69 2.81 17.95
C PHE A 65 -14.78 3.82 19.10
N SER A 66 -15.51 3.50 20.17
CA SER A 66 -15.74 4.44 21.29
C SER A 66 -14.50 4.70 22.18
N MET A 67 -13.43 3.91 22.06
CA MET A 67 -12.29 3.92 23.00
C MET A 67 -11.14 4.88 22.62
N PHE A 68 -11.29 5.70 21.57
CA PHE A 68 -10.25 6.62 21.07
C PHE A 68 -10.61 8.12 21.22
N GLY A 69 -11.74 8.45 21.83
CA GLY A 69 -12.19 9.83 22.08
C GLY A 69 -12.04 10.24 23.55
N GLY A 70 -11.51 11.45 23.81
CA GLY A 70 -11.31 11.96 25.17
C GLY A 70 -12.64 12.21 25.91
N GLY A 71 -12.72 11.76 27.17
CA GLY A 71 -13.94 11.89 27.98
C GLY A 71 -14.28 13.33 28.40
N PRO A 72 -15.57 13.72 28.41
CA PRO A 72 -16.02 15.03 28.88
C PRO A 72 -15.96 15.16 30.41
N LYS A 73 -16.07 16.39 30.91
CA LYS A 73 -15.62 16.78 32.26
C LYS A 73 -16.72 17.41 33.12
N LYS A 74 -17.09 16.72 34.21
CA LYS A 74 -17.89 17.16 35.37
C LYS A 74 -19.31 17.69 35.13
N GLU A 75 -20.22 17.22 35.98
CA GLU A 75 -20.97 18.14 36.85
C GLU A 75 -21.14 17.52 38.26
N LYS A 76 -21.64 18.28 39.24
CA LYS A 76 -21.71 17.88 40.67
C LYS A 76 -23.10 18.14 41.23
N LYS A 77 -23.64 17.19 42.01
CA LYS A 77 -24.70 17.48 42.99
C LYS A 77 -24.47 16.66 44.26
N GLU A 78 -24.95 17.18 45.38
CA GLU A 78 -24.71 16.69 46.75
C GLU A 78 -26.04 16.26 47.37
N ASP A 79 -26.02 15.31 48.32
CA ASP A 79 -26.87 15.35 49.51
C ASP A 79 -26.45 14.33 50.59
N ALA A 80 -26.45 14.79 51.84
CA ALA A 80 -26.45 14.07 53.14
C ALA A 80 -25.34 13.05 53.50
N GLU A 81 -25.17 12.88 54.83
CA GLU A 81 -24.08 12.15 55.50
C GLU A 81 -24.64 11.11 56.49
N GLU A 82 -23.81 10.12 56.87
CA GLU A 82 -23.46 9.78 58.27
C GLU A 82 -22.23 8.81 58.24
N PRO A 83 -21.31 8.85 59.23
CA PRO A 83 -19.95 8.31 59.04
C PRO A 83 -19.65 6.98 59.75
N THR A 84 -18.63 6.26 59.25
CA THR A 84 -17.90 5.22 59.99
C THR A 84 -16.40 5.51 59.93
N ASP A 85 -15.73 5.54 61.09
CA ASP A 85 -14.32 5.95 61.22
C ASP A 85 -13.32 5.04 60.48
N GLU A 86 -12.59 5.61 59.50
CA GLU A 86 -11.16 5.35 59.28
C GLU A 86 -10.45 6.66 58.83
N PRO A 87 -9.25 6.99 59.37
CA PRO A 87 -8.70 8.35 59.26
C PRO A 87 -7.92 8.62 57.96
N SER A 88 -8.62 9.08 56.92
CA SER A 88 -8.01 9.59 55.67
C SER A 88 -7.38 10.98 55.86
N GLY A 89 -6.18 11.03 56.45
CA GLY A 89 -5.49 12.28 56.81
C GLY A 89 -4.74 12.98 55.66
N SER A 90 -5.36 14.00 55.04
CA SER A 90 -4.66 14.94 54.15
C SER A 90 -4.76 16.38 54.69
N SER A 91 -3.80 16.77 55.54
CA SER A 91 -3.60 18.17 55.97
C SER A 91 -2.17 18.41 56.44
N LYS A 92 -1.32 18.75 55.47
CA LYS A 92 0.03 19.34 55.53
C LYS A 92 0.49 19.87 56.91
N ALA A 93 1.24 19.06 57.64
CA ALA A 93 2.22 19.50 58.65
C ALA A 93 3.65 19.32 58.09
N GLN A 94 4.63 20.07 58.60
CA GLN A 94 5.99 20.08 58.06
C GLN A 94 6.95 19.16 58.82
N LYS A 95 7.93 18.59 58.08
CA LYS A 95 9.15 17.90 58.56
C LYS A 95 8.93 16.61 59.39
N ALA A 96 8.99 15.49 58.68
CA ALA A 96 9.88 14.39 59.06
C ALA A 96 10.82 14.11 57.87
N ASN A 97 11.93 13.41 58.12
CA ASN A 97 12.90 13.03 57.10
C ASN A 97 12.58 11.64 56.59
N ASP A 98 12.27 11.52 55.30
CA ASP A 98 12.62 10.34 54.51
C ASP A 98 12.95 10.85 53.11
N GLU A 99 14.21 10.66 52.72
CA GLU A 99 14.64 10.76 51.34
C GLU A 99 14.39 9.37 50.75
N ASP A 100 13.40 9.23 49.86
CA ASP A 100 13.22 8.03 49.04
C ASP A 100 14.42 7.90 48.08
N GLU A 101 15.57 7.53 48.65
CA GLU A 101 16.79 7.17 47.95
C GLU A 101 16.51 5.88 47.19
N VAL A 102 16.05 6.03 45.95
CA VAL A 102 15.89 4.94 44.99
C VAL A 102 17.28 4.35 44.77
N GLU A 103 17.58 3.24 45.47
CA GLU A 103 18.86 2.54 45.41
C GLU A 103 19.31 2.43 43.94
N GLU A 104 20.43 3.07 43.59
CA GLU A 104 20.93 3.03 42.22
C GLU A 104 21.17 1.57 41.83
N SER A 105 20.40 1.08 40.85
CA SER A 105 20.47 -0.30 40.41
C SER A 105 21.91 -0.63 39.99
N ALA A 106 22.56 -1.53 40.71
CA ALA A 106 23.99 -1.79 40.58
C ALA A 106 24.43 -1.90 39.11
N ASP A 107 25.47 -1.14 38.73
CA ASP A 107 25.99 -1.10 37.37
C ASP A 107 26.66 -2.44 37.00
N VAL A 108 25.86 -3.36 36.47
CA VAL A 108 26.33 -4.70 36.08
C VAL A 108 27.16 -4.60 34.80
N HIS A 109 28.48 -4.53 34.97
CA HIS A 109 29.41 -4.60 33.87
C HIS A 109 29.40 -5.97 33.18
N PHE A 110 29.36 -5.98 31.84
CA PHE A 110 29.45 -7.19 31.02
C PHE A 110 30.63 -7.11 30.04
N GLU A 111 31.47 -8.14 29.99
CA GLU A 111 32.52 -8.23 28.97
C GLU A 111 31.93 -8.51 27.56
N PRO A 112 32.30 -7.74 26.52
CA PRO A 112 31.78 -7.98 25.16
C PRO A 112 32.31 -9.28 24.53
N VAL A 113 31.40 -10.24 24.32
CA VAL A 113 31.68 -11.53 23.64
C VAL A 113 32.20 -11.35 22.21
N ILE A 114 31.75 -10.29 21.52
CA ILE A 114 32.22 -9.90 20.18
C ILE A 114 32.61 -8.44 20.23
N ARG A 115 33.80 -8.11 19.71
CA ARG A 115 34.29 -6.73 19.57
C ARG A 115 34.29 -6.34 18.11
N LEU A 116 33.43 -5.40 17.73
CA LEU A 116 33.40 -4.83 16.38
C LEU A 116 34.55 -3.81 16.25
N THR A 117 35.72 -4.29 15.86
CA THR A 117 36.97 -3.49 15.81
C THR A 117 37.03 -2.53 14.63
N GLU A 118 36.34 -2.84 13.53
CA GLU A 118 36.36 -2.06 12.30
C GLU A 118 35.06 -1.27 12.14
N LYS A 119 35.20 0.06 11.93
CA LYS A 119 34.07 0.92 11.60
C LYS A 119 33.73 0.77 10.12
N VAL A 120 32.73 -0.05 9.81
CA VAL A 120 32.17 -0.19 8.45
C VAL A 120 31.65 1.16 7.95
N GLU A 121 32.04 1.57 6.75
CA GLU A 121 31.45 2.72 6.05
C GLU A 121 30.06 2.34 5.53
N THR A 122 29.01 2.93 6.10
CA THR A 122 27.63 2.66 5.69
C THR A 122 27.18 3.64 4.61
N LYS A 123 26.92 3.14 3.39
CA LYS A 123 26.32 3.90 2.29
C LYS A 123 24.80 3.70 2.27
N THR A 124 24.08 4.73 1.87
CA THR A 124 22.60 4.71 1.78
C THR A 124 22.10 4.08 0.50
N ASN A 125 22.91 4.15 -0.57
CA ASN A 125 22.54 3.85 -1.96
C ASN A 125 21.43 4.79 -2.46
N GLU A 126 21.59 6.07 -2.12
CA GLU A 126 20.74 7.21 -2.47
C GLU A 126 21.60 8.42 -2.93
N GLU A 127 22.94 8.28 -2.94
CA GLU A 127 23.90 9.35 -3.18
C GLU A 127 23.88 9.89 -4.62
N LEU A 128 23.49 9.04 -5.58
CA LEU A 128 23.29 9.39 -6.99
C LEU A 128 21.88 9.95 -7.28
N GLU A 129 21.10 10.26 -6.25
CA GLU A 129 19.72 10.77 -6.40
C GLU A 129 19.57 12.21 -5.89
N GLU A 130 18.53 12.88 -6.37
CA GLU A 130 18.05 14.17 -5.90
C GLU A 130 16.66 14.03 -5.30
N GLN A 131 16.42 14.67 -4.16
CA GLN A 131 15.18 14.54 -3.40
C GLN A 131 14.17 15.62 -3.82
N SER A 132 13.35 15.32 -4.84
CA SER A 132 12.33 16.25 -5.37
C SER A 132 11.16 16.49 -4.41
N PHE A 133 10.87 15.54 -3.51
CA PHE A 133 9.84 15.68 -2.48
C PHE A 133 10.27 15.01 -1.17
N LYS A 134 9.88 15.60 -0.04
CA LYS A 134 10.01 15.01 1.30
C LYS A 134 8.87 15.45 2.21
N MET A 135 8.22 14.51 2.88
CA MET A 135 7.18 14.82 3.87
C MET A 135 7.01 13.75 4.94
N ARG A 136 6.56 14.15 6.14
CA ARG A 136 6.23 13.25 7.24
C ARG A 136 4.91 12.51 6.96
N ALA A 137 4.92 11.18 7.07
CA ALA A 137 3.76 10.32 6.79
C ALA A 137 3.70 9.06 7.67
N LYS A 138 2.54 8.38 7.63
CA LYS A 138 2.35 7.01 8.11
C LYS A 138 1.87 6.13 6.94
N LEU A 139 2.55 5.02 6.73
CA LEU A 139 2.29 4.06 5.65
C LEU A 139 1.71 2.76 6.22
N PHE A 140 0.73 2.22 5.50
CA PHE A 140 0.05 0.95 5.77
C PHE A 140 0.16 0.04 4.54
N LYS A 141 0.14 -1.29 4.75
CA LYS A 141 -0.14 -2.27 3.70
C LYS A 141 -1.49 -2.92 3.94
N PHE A 142 -2.19 -3.27 2.87
CA PHE A 142 -3.38 -4.11 2.96
C PHE A 142 -2.95 -5.57 3.05
N ASP A 143 -3.33 -6.23 4.13
CA ASP A 143 -3.15 -7.67 4.30
C ASP A 143 -4.31 -8.40 3.63
N ARG A 144 -4.02 -9.28 2.66
CA ARG A 144 -5.05 -9.94 1.86
C ARG A 144 -5.72 -11.10 2.58
N ASP A 145 -5.04 -11.70 3.56
CA ASP A 145 -5.52 -12.89 4.26
C ASP A 145 -6.45 -12.48 5.41
N SER A 146 -6.02 -11.51 6.24
CA SER A 146 -6.89 -10.93 7.28
C SER A 146 -7.76 -9.75 6.80
N LYS A 147 -7.60 -9.30 5.55
CA LYS A 147 -8.41 -8.27 4.87
C LYS A 147 -8.42 -6.91 5.59
N GLU A 148 -7.30 -6.54 6.19
CA GLU A 148 -7.17 -5.35 7.03
C GLU A 148 -5.96 -4.47 6.67
N TRP A 149 -5.95 -3.23 7.16
CA TRP A 149 -4.82 -2.30 7.00
C TRP A 149 -3.84 -2.41 8.16
N LYS A 150 -2.66 -3.01 7.92
CA LYS A 150 -1.57 -3.12 8.90
C LYS A 150 -0.57 -1.98 8.72
N GLU A 151 -0.15 -1.33 9.81
CA GLU A 151 0.88 -0.29 9.72
C GLU A 151 2.21 -0.89 9.24
N ARG A 152 2.76 -0.35 8.15
CA ARG A 152 4.05 -0.74 7.57
C ARG A 152 5.18 0.14 8.12
N GLY A 153 4.91 1.41 8.43
CA GLY A 153 5.83 2.28 9.16
C GLY A 153 5.42 3.75 9.22
N THR A 154 5.92 4.46 10.23
CA THR A 154 5.86 5.93 10.35
C THR A 154 7.25 6.51 10.13
N GLY A 155 7.35 7.61 9.38
CA GLY A 155 8.63 8.22 9.02
C GLY A 155 8.48 9.32 7.96
N ASP A 156 9.57 9.61 7.26
CA ASP A 156 9.56 10.56 6.15
C ASP A 156 9.49 9.79 4.81
N VAL A 157 8.44 10.05 4.02
CA VAL A 157 8.37 9.62 2.62
C VAL A 157 9.13 10.61 1.75
N ARG A 158 9.91 10.11 0.80
CA ARG A 158 10.66 10.90 -0.17
C ARG A 158 10.44 10.39 -1.57
N LEU A 159 10.44 11.30 -2.53
CA LEU A 159 10.60 10.98 -3.94
C LEU A 159 12.04 11.32 -4.33
N LEU A 160 12.77 10.33 -4.85
CA LEU A 160 14.19 10.39 -5.16
C LEU A 160 14.36 10.17 -6.67
N LYS A 161 14.93 11.15 -7.37
CA LYS A 161 15.16 11.16 -8.82
C LYS A 161 16.62 10.88 -9.12
N HIS A 162 16.92 9.83 -9.88
CA HIS A 162 18.30 9.42 -10.15
C HIS A 162 18.98 10.35 -11.17
N LYS A 163 20.19 10.83 -10.88
CA LYS A 163 20.88 11.88 -11.65
C LYS A 163 21.23 11.47 -13.07
N GLU A 164 21.42 10.18 -13.33
CA GLU A 164 21.79 9.65 -14.65
C GLU A 164 20.53 9.31 -15.47
N ASN A 165 19.88 8.18 -15.20
CA ASN A 165 18.68 7.73 -15.92
C ASN A 165 17.38 8.56 -15.68
N GLN A 166 17.41 9.60 -14.85
CA GLN A 166 16.30 10.51 -14.55
C GLN A 166 15.04 9.88 -13.90
N LYS A 167 15.01 8.57 -13.62
CA LYS A 167 13.85 7.89 -13.05
C LYS A 167 13.66 8.24 -11.57
N THR A 168 12.41 8.45 -11.18
CA THR A 168 12.01 8.76 -9.79
C THR A 168 11.45 7.54 -9.08
N ARG A 169 11.95 7.25 -7.86
CA ARG A 169 11.40 6.23 -6.96
C ARG A 169 10.87 6.83 -5.65
N LEU A 170 9.90 6.16 -5.05
CA LEU A 170 9.41 6.44 -3.71
C LEU A 170 10.24 5.63 -2.71
N VAL A 171 10.87 6.31 -1.76
CA VAL A 171 11.60 5.69 -0.64
C VAL A 171 11.10 6.23 0.69
N MET A 172 10.69 5.34 1.59
CA MET A 172 10.29 5.68 2.95
C MET A 172 11.07 4.82 3.95
N ARG A 173 11.56 5.45 5.03
CA ARG A 173 12.29 4.79 6.13
C ARG A 173 11.59 5.03 7.46
N ARG A 174 11.56 4.00 8.30
CA ARG A 174 10.94 3.99 9.64
C ARG A 174 11.75 4.85 10.61
N ASP A 175 11.05 5.65 11.41
CA ASP A 175 11.66 6.42 12.49
C ASP A 175 12.50 5.55 13.45
N LYS A 176 13.60 6.13 13.97
CA LYS A 176 14.61 5.53 14.89
C LYS A 176 15.38 4.34 14.33
N THR A 177 14.71 3.36 13.72
CA THR A 177 15.32 2.13 13.19
C THR A 177 15.93 2.29 11.80
N LEU A 178 15.54 3.33 11.05
CA LEU A 178 16.00 3.66 9.68
C LEU A 178 15.79 2.57 8.61
N LYS A 179 15.16 1.45 9.00
CA LYS A 179 14.71 0.38 8.09
C LYS A 179 13.77 0.94 7.04
N VAL A 180 13.99 0.56 5.79
CA VAL A 180 13.10 0.89 4.67
C VAL A 180 11.72 0.28 4.93
N CYS A 181 10.66 0.95 4.49
CA CYS A 181 9.26 0.45 4.52
C CYS A 181 8.46 0.74 3.25
N ALA A 182 9.06 1.44 2.28
CA ALA A 182 8.67 1.43 0.86
C ALA A 182 9.91 1.74 0.02
N ASN A 183 10.06 1.06 -1.11
CA ASN A 183 11.11 1.26 -2.11
C ASN A 183 10.61 0.69 -3.45
N HIS A 184 10.07 1.56 -4.30
CA HIS A 184 9.58 1.22 -5.64
C HIS A 184 9.68 2.42 -6.58
N TYR A 185 9.90 2.18 -7.87
CA TYR A 185 9.73 3.21 -8.89
C TYR A 185 8.28 3.69 -8.94
N ILE A 186 8.07 4.98 -9.24
CA ILE A 186 6.75 5.46 -9.67
C ILE A 186 6.59 5.06 -11.13
N VAL A 187 5.52 4.33 -11.48
CA VAL A 187 5.29 3.80 -12.83
C VAL A 187 3.94 4.27 -13.39
N PRO A 188 3.75 4.34 -14.73
CA PRO A 188 2.60 5.02 -15.34
C PRO A 188 1.23 4.39 -15.04
N ASP A 189 1.20 3.11 -14.66
CA ASP A 189 0.00 2.35 -14.30
C ASP A 189 -0.48 2.59 -12.84
N MET A 190 0.36 3.19 -11.99
CA MET A 190 -0.02 3.54 -10.63
C MET A 190 -1.17 4.55 -10.61
N LYS A 191 -2.09 4.40 -9.64
CA LYS A 191 -3.19 5.35 -9.47
C LYS A 191 -3.41 5.65 -7.99
N LEU A 192 -3.17 6.90 -7.60
CA LEU A 192 -3.54 7.40 -6.28
C LEU A 192 -5.07 7.53 -6.20
N SER A 193 -5.68 6.72 -5.34
CA SER A 193 -7.12 6.71 -5.08
C SER A 193 -7.40 7.20 -3.66
N ALA A 194 -8.46 7.99 -3.48
CA ALA A 194 -8.82 8.53 -2.16
C ALA A 194 -9.32 7.42 -1.25
N ASN A 195 -8.86 7.39 0.01
CA ASN A 195 -9.34 6.41 0.97
C ASN A 195 -10.71 6.80 1.54
N VAL A 196 -11.64 5.85 1.66
CA VAL A 196 -13.00 6.10 2.15
C VAL A 196 -12.94 6.64 3.59
N GLY A 197 -13.57 7.78 3.84
CA GLY A 197 -13.53 8.45 5.14
C GLY A 197 -12.22 9.18 5.48
N SER A 198 -11.33 9.45 4.51
CA SER A 198 -10.14 10.27 4.75
C SER A 198 -9.81 11.23 3.59
N ASP A 199 -9.82 12.52 3.92
CA ASP A 199 -9.35 13.65 3.11
C ASP A 199 -7.82 13.71 2.95
N ARG A 200 -7.09 12.99 3.82
CA ARG A 200 -5.64 13.07 4.01
C ARG A 200 -4.91 11.74 3.81
N SER A 201 -5.51 10.80 3.08
CA SER A 201 -4.92 9.49 2.78
C SER A 201 -5.13 9.07 1.31
N TRP A 202 -4.08 8.54 0.69
CA TRP A 202 -4.11 7.96 -0.66
C TRP A 202 -3.79 6.46 -0.65
N VAL A 203 -4.35 5.72 -1.60
CA VAL A 203 -4.20 4.27 -1.79
C VAL A 203 -3.73 3.98 -3.22
N TRP A 204 -2.74 3.11 -3.38
CA TRP A 204 -2.25 2.63 -4.69
C TRP A 204 -1.75 1.18 -4.61
N ASN A 205 -1.45 0.60 -5.77
CA ASN A 205 -0.72 -0.66 -5.86
C ASN A 205 0.70 -0.38 -6.37
N ALA A 206 1.70 -1.04 -5.79
CA ALA A 206 3.05 -1.14 -6.34
C ALA A 206 3.30 -2.60 -6.72
N ALA A 207 3.59 -2.88 -8.00
CA ALA A 207 3.78 -4.25 -8.48
C ALA A 207 5.11 -4.87 -8.00
N ALA A 208 6.11 -4.04 -7.70
CA ALA A 208 7.48 -4.44 -7.35
C ALA A 208 8.05 -3.50 -6.27
N ASP A 209 7.57 -3.63 -5.03
CA ASP A 209 8.17 -2.99 -3.87
C ASP A 209 9.22 -3.90 -3.23
N VAL A 210 10.46 -3.42 -3.14
CA VAL A 210 11.65 -4.17 -2.68
C VAL A 210 12.08 -3.73 -1.27
N SER A 211 11.16 -3.26 -0.42
CA SER A 211 11.55 -2.71 0.89
C SER A 211 11.86 -3.74 1.97
N GLU A 212 11.46 -5.00 1.78
CA GLU A 212 11.72 -6.11 2.72
C GLU A 212 12.58 -7.22 2.08
N GLY A 213 13.09 -7.04 0.84
CA GLY A 213 13.91 -8.01 0.13
C GLY A 213 13.60 -8.04 -1.38
N GLU A 214 13.13 -9.19 -1.86
CA GLU A 214 12.70 -9.42 -3.25
C GLU A 214 11.51 -8.52 -3.66
N PRO A 215 11.22 -8.37 -4.97
CA PRO A 215 10.10 -7.55 -5.44
C PRO A 215 8.73 -8.15 -5.07
N GLU A 216 7.96 -7.45 -4.24
CA GLU A 216 6.60 -7.87 -3.85
C GLU A 216 5.52 -6.92 -4.41
N ALA A 217 4.39 -7.51 -4.82
CA ALA A 217 3.18 -6.76 -5.18
C ALA A 217 2.43 -6.30 -3.91
N GLN A 218 2.51 -5.01 -3.60
CA GLN A 218 1.97 -4.40 -2.38
C GLN A 218 0.82 -3.43 -2.68
N THR A 219 -0.32 -3.63 -2.02
CA THR A 219 -1.40 -2.63 -1.96
C THR A 219 -1.15 -1.72 -0.76
N LEU A 220 -0.81 -0.46 -1.02
CA LEU A 220 -0.29 0.50 -0.03
C LEU A 220 -1.28 1.63 0.21
N ALA A 221 -1.35 2.12 1.45
CA ALA A 221 -2.04 3.34 1.81
C ALA A 221 -1.12 4.26 2.62
N ILE A 222 -1.06 5.54 2.27
CA ILE A 222 -0.27 6.55 2.97
C ILE A 222 -1.19 7.62 3.56
N ARG A 223 -0.89 8.08 4.77
CA ARG A 223 -1.65 9.11 5.50
C ARG A 223 -0.72 10.25 5.94
N PHE A 224 -1.18 11.48 5.73
CA PHE A 224 -0.50 12.71 6.10
C PHE A 224 -1.17 13.40 7.29
N ALA A 225 -0.57 14.49 7.77
CA ALA A 225 -1.11 15.26 8.89
C ALA A 225 -2.47 15.90 8.58
N ASN A 226 -2.59 16.54 7.41
CA ASN A 226 -3.78 17.22 6.90
C ASN A 226 -3.96 16.95 5.39
N SER A 227 -5.06 17.42 4.81
CA SER A 227 -5.39 17.26 3.38
C SER A 227 -4.46 18.06 2.46
N GLU A 228 -3.99 19.23 2.89
CA GLU A 228 -3.00 20.05 2.15
C GLU A 228 -1.73 19.25 1.86
N ASN A 229 -1.15 18.63 2.88
CA ASN A 229 0.01 17.76 2.77
C ASN A 229 -0.24 16.53 1.88
N ALA A 230 -1.45 15.95 1.96
CA ALA A 230 -1.83 14.84 1.10
C ALA A 230 -1.94 15.26 -0.37
N ASN A 231 -2.49 16.43 -0.66
CA ASN A 231 -2.58 16.97 -2.02
C ASN A 231 -1.19 17.32 -2.58
N ALA A 232 -0.30 17.91 -1.78
CA ALA A 232 1.08 18.21 -2.17
C ALA A 232 1.89 16.92 -2.48
N PHE A 233 1.70 15.84 -1.73
CA PHE A 233 2.26 14.53 -2.09
C PHE A 233 1.69 14.00 -3.41
N LYS A 234 0.38 14.11 -3.61
CA LYS A 234 -0.28 13.65 -4.84
C LYS A 234 0.26 14.40 -6.07
N GLU A 235 0.34 15.72 -6.01
CA GLU A 235 0.88 16.56 -7.09
C GLU A 235 2.33 16.18 -7.44
N ALA A 236 3.18 15.97 -6.43
CA ALA A 236 4.56 15.53 -6.64
C ALA A 236 4.66 14.10 -7.20
N PHE A 237 3.77 13.19 -6.79
CA PHE A 237 3.71 11.81 -7.28
C PHE A 237 3.22 11.75 -8.74
N GLU A 238 2.14 12.45 -9.08
CA GLU A 238 1.60 12.51 -10.45
C GLU A 238 2.57 13.25 -11.40
N THR A 239 3.30 14.27 -10.91
CA THR A 239 4.38 14.90 -11.66
C THR A 239 5.50 13.89 -11.96
N ALA A 240 6.00 13.19 -10.93
CA ALA A 240 7.05 12.17 -11.09
C ALA A 240 6.61 10.99 -11.97
N GLN A 241 5.32 10.65 -11.99
CA GLN A 241 4.74 9.65 -12.88
C GLN A 241 4.82 10.09 -14.36
N VAL A 242 4.40 11.32 -14.67
CA VAL A 242 4.43 11.90 -16.03
C VAL A 242 5.86 12.21 -16.50
N GLU A 243 6.83 12.37 -15.58
CA GLU A 243 8.25 12.36 -15.93
C GLU A 243 8.75 10.95 -16.26
N ASN A 244 8.45 9.97 -15.41
CA ASN A 244 8.90 8.59 -15.58
C ASN A 244 8.30 7.88 -16.81
N GLU A 245 7.05 8.16 -17.17
CA GLU A 245 6.41 7.60 -18.38
C GLU A 245 7.25 7.81 -19.64
N LYS A 246 7.83 9.02 -19.80
CA LYS A 246 8.70 9.38 -20.93
C LYS A 246 10.03 8.63 -20.94
N LEU A 247 10.44 8.07 -19.80
CA LEU A 247 11.70 7.35 -19.61
C LEU A 247 11.51 5.84 -19.78
N PHE A 248 10.38 5.29 -19.30
CA PHE A 248 10.03 3.89 -19.55
C PHE A 248 9.70 3.65 -21.03
N ASN A 249 8.91 4.53 -21.66
CA ASN A 249 8.55 4.43 -23.08
C ASN A 249 9.71 4.79 -24.04
N ALA A 250 10.92 5.03 -23.52
CA ALA A 250 12.14 5.31 -24.28
C ALA A 250 13.22 4.21 -24.13
N GLU A 251 12.90 3.14 -23.39
CA GLU A 251 13.72 1.93 -23.23
C GLU A 251 13.12 0.69 -23.91
N GLU A 252 11.94 0.82 -24.55
CA GLU A 252 11.29 -0.18 -25.43
C GLU A 252 11.64 0.04 -26.92
#